data_AF-A0A1V5AXX5-F1
#
_entry.id   AF-A0A1V5AXX5-F1
#
_cell.length_a   1.000
_cell.length_b   1.000
_cell.length_c   1.000
_cell.angle_alpha   90.00
_cell.angle_beta   90.00
_cell.angle_gamma   90.00
#
_symmetry.space_group_name_H-M   'P 1'
#
loop_
_entity.id
_entity.type
_entity.pdbx_description
1 polymer ?
#
loop_
_entity_poly.entity_id
_entity_poly.type
_entity_poly.pdbx_seq_one_letter_code
_entity_poly.pdbx_strand_id
1 'polypeptide(L)'
;MDSILNSTEVLAHWTYSAEEAEQSARREYEDYQERNRATFLVIGGMLVLAALVMMIFAGDGGLITGTFLLAVTVLLFIVSRIAPRIALKYALSSPKEAYIADNGIIYEGAVYPFHSFLMRMDEAKFQETEGKKPSVLVFSFTQSVGLCIRSPFSIEIPVPRGEEDKARRIAKQESF
;
A
#
# COMPACT_ATOMS: atom_id res chain seq x y z
N MET A 1 13.30 19.16 2.19
CA MET A 1 14.03 18.16 1.39
C MET A 1 15.50 18.11 1.79
N ASP A 2 16.16 19.25 1.99
CA ASP A 2 17.59 19.33 2.32
C ASP A 2 18.00 18.82 3.72
N SER A 3 17.06 18.59 4.63
CA SER A 3 17.36 18.07 5.98
C SER A 3 17.58 16.55 6.01
N ILE A 4 16.99 15.80 5.07
CA ILE A 4 17.09 14.32 5.04
C ILE A 4 18.37 13.89 4.31
N LEU A 5 18.82 14.69 3.33
CA LEU A 5 20.07 14.43 2.60
C LEU A 5 21.33 14.93 3.34
N ASN A 6 21.17 15.70 4.43
CA ASN A 6 22.28 16.25 5.22
C ASN A 6 22.56 15.48 6.54
N SER A 7 21.68 14.60 7.02
CA SER A 7 22.01 13.71 8.14
C SER A 7 22.85 12.54 7.61
N THR A 8 24.14 12.63 7.87
CA THR A 8 25.17 11.83 7.22
C THR A 8 25.35 10.48 7.93
N GLU A 9 24.27 9.73 8.17
CA GLU A 9 24.35 8.33 8.64
C GLU A 9 23.26 7.48 7.97
N VAL A 10 23.55 7.05 6.73
CA VAL A 10 22.77 6.01 6.05
C VAL A 10 23.00 4.68 6.77
N LEU A 11 21.99 4.19 7.47
CA LEU A 11 22.02 2.92 8.21
C LEU A 11 22.09 1.72 7.24
N ALA A 12 21.33 1.78 6.15
CA ALA A 12 21.36 0.78 5.09
C ALA A 12 21.01 1.39 3.73
N HIS A 13 21.70 0.92 2.71
CA HIS A 13 21.34 1.14 1.32
C HIS A 13 21.20 -0.24 0.66
N TRP A 14 20.03 -0.52 0.11
CA TRP A 14 19.75 -1.76 -0.59
C TRP A 14 19.34 -1.45 -2.04
N THR A 15 19.95 -2.19 -2.96
CA THR A 15 19.61 -2.14 -4.38
C THR A 15 18.98 -3.46 -4.75
N TYR A 16 17.76 -3.44 -5.30
CA TYR A 16 17.06 -4.65 -5.71
C TYR A 16 17.28 -4.93 -7.18
N SER A 17 17.45 -6.20 -7.51
CA SER A 17 17.45 -6.63 -8.91
C SER A 17 16.06 -6.41 -9.53
N ALA A 18 16.02 -6.29 -10.86
CA ALA A 18 14.76 -6.08 -11.56
C ALA A 18 13.76 -7.23 -11.35
N GLU A 19 14.26 -8.44 -11.13
CA GLU A 19 13.48 -9.66 -10.90
C GLU A 19 12.87 -9.69 -9.49
N GLU A 20 13.60 -9.24 -8.46
CA GLU A 20 13.10 -9.18 -7.08
C GLU A 20 12.00 -8.12 -6.92
N ALA A 21 12.15 -6.97 -7.58
CA ALA A 21 11.12 -5.92 -7.60
C ALA A 21 9.84 -6.40 -8.31
N GLU A 22 9.96 -7.13 -9.43
CA GLU A 22 8.80 -7.69 -10.12
C GLU A 22 8.09 -8.77 -9.28
N GLN A 23 8.85 -9.63 -8.59
CA GLN A 23 8.27 -10.62 -7.69
C GLN A 23 7.59 -10.01 -6.47
N SER A 24 8.09 -8.89 -5.95
CA SER A 24 7.46 -8.17 -4.83
C SER A 24 6.16 -7.50 -5.28
N ALA A 25 6.21 -6.73 -6.38
CA ALA A 25 5.05 -6.01 -6.90
C ALA A 25 3.92 -6.95 -7.37
N ARG A 26 4.26 -8.11 -7.96
CA ARG A 26 3.25 -9.13 -8.31
C ARG A 26 2.58 -9.73 -7.08
N ARG A 27 3.34 -9.99 -6.01
CA ARG A 27 2.78 -10.54 -4.76
C ARG A 27 1.85 -9.56 -4.08
N GLU A 28 2.26 -8.30 -3.98
CA GLU A 28 1.41 -7.26 -3.40
C GLU A 28 0.13 -7.05 -4.23
N TYR A 29 0.23 -7.15 -5.56
CA TYR A 29 -0.92 -7.12 -6.46
C TYR A 29 -1.89 -8.31 -6.27
N GLU A 30 -1.37 -9.52 -6.01
CA GLU A 30 -2.17 -10.72 -5.73
C GLU A 30 -2.89 -10.60 -4.39
N ASP A 31 -2.18 -10.22 -3.32
CA ASP A 31 -2.75 -10.02 -1.98
C ASP A 31 -3.81 -8.90 -1.97
N TYR A 32 -3.57 -7.81 -2.71
CA TYR A 32 -4.54 -6.71 -2.85
C TYR A 32 -5.81 -7.16 -3.60
N GLN A 33 -5.67 -8.00 -4.63
CA GLN A 33 -6.82 -8.54 -5.35
C GLN A 33 -7.63 -9.52 -4.50
N GLU A 34 -6.98 -10.38 -3.72
CA GLU A 34 -7.68 -11.36 -2.89
C GLU A 34 -8.44 -10.70 -1.75
N ARG A 35 -7.83 -9.75 -1.03
CA ARG A 35 -8.47 -9.05 0.09
C ARG A 35 -9.66 -8.19 -0.36
N ASN A 36 -9.55 -7.51 -1.49
CA ASN A 36 -10.58 -6.55 -1.92
C ASN A 36 -11.68 -7.16 -2.80
N ARG A 37 -11.51 -8.38 -3.33
CA ARG A 37 -12.55 -9.05 -4.14
C ARG A 37 -13.83 -9.30 -3.35
N ALA A 38 -13.73 -9.72 -2.09
CA ALA A 38 -14.89 -9.98 -1.24
C ALA A 38 -15.68 -8.69 -0.98
N THR A 39 -14.99 -7.63 -0.56
CA THR A 39 -15.58 -6.30 -0.33
C THR A 39 -16.25 -5.76 -1.58
N PHE A 40 -15.59 -5.89 -2.74
CA PHE A 40 -16.15 -5.47 -4.01
C PHE A 40 -17.42 -6.27 -4.38
N LEU A 41 -17.43 -7.59 -4.15
CA LEU A 41 -18.59 -8.44 -4.43
C LEU A 41 -19.79 -8.06 -3.54
N VAL A 42 -19.55 -7.77 -2.26
CA VAL A 42 -20.60 -7.36 -1.32
C VAL A 42 -21.18 -6.00 -1.70
N ILE A 43 -20.34 -4.98 -1.90
CA ILE A 43 -20.79 -3.61 -2.23
C ILE A 43 -21.43 -3.59 -3.62
N GLY A 44 -20.78 -4.22 -4.61
CA GLY A 44 -21.29 -4.30 -5.97
C GLY A 44 -22.61 -5.07 -6.05
N GLY A 45 -22.72 -6.20 -5.34
CA GLY A 45 -23.95 -6.98 -5.25
C GLY A 45 -25.09 -6.18 -4.61
N MET A 46 -24.80 -5.45 -3.53
CA MET A 46 -25.78 -4.58 -2.88
C MET A 46 -26.26 -3.44 -3.79
N LEU A 47 -25.35 -2.83 -4.58
CA LEU A 47 -25.71 -1.81 -5.57
C LEU A 47 -26.58 -2.36 -6.69
N VAL A 48 -26.28 -3.55 -7.23
CA VAL A 48 -27.12 -4.21 -8.24
C VAL A 48 -28.50 -4.52 -7.67
N LEU A 49 -28.57 -5.05 -6.45
CA LEU A 49 -29.84 -5.32 -5.78
C LEU A 49 -30.67 -4.05 -5.58
N ALA A 50 -30.05 -2.97 -5.11
CA ALA A 50 -30.70 -1.68 -4.97
C ALA A 50 -31.21 -1.14 -6.32
N ALA A 51 -30.42 -1.28 -7.39
CA ALA A 51 -30.84 -0.89 -8.74
C ALA A 51 -32.08 -1.69 -9.19
N LEU A 52 -32.11 -3.00 -8.96
CA LEU A 52 -33.25 -3.86 -9.29
C LEU A 52 -34.49 -3.49 -8.48
N VAL A 53 -34.35 -3.24 -7.18
CA VAL A 53 -35.46 -2.78 -6.33
C VAL A 53 -36.00 -1.45 -6.85
N MET A 54 -35.14 -0.51 -7.21
CA MET A 54 -35.60 0.76 -7.79
C MET A 54 -36.35 0.55 -9.10
N MET A 55 -35.86 -0.32 -10.00
CA MET A 55 -36.56 -0.60 -11.26
C MET A 55 -37.94 -1.24 -11.07
N ILE A 56 -38.11 -2.10 -10.06
CA ILE A 56 -39.37 -2.84 -9.83
C ILE A 56 -40.36 -2.02 -9.01
N PHE A 57 -39.90 -1.28 -8.00
CA PHE A 57 -40.76 -0.68 -6.97
C PHE A 57 -40.90 0.85 -7.05
N ALA A 58 -40.02 1.57 -7.75
CA ALA A 58 -40.03 3.04 -7.75
C ALA A 58 -40.86 3.68 -8.90
N GLY A 59 -41.75 2.91 -9.53
CA GLY A 59 -42.68 3.40 -10.54
C GLY A 59 -42.00 4.04 -11.75
N ASP A 60 -42.55 5.14 -12.27
CA ASP A 60 -42.07 5.80 -13.50
C ASP A 60 -40.61 6.30 -13.41
N GLY A 61 -40.14 6.66 -12.22
CA GLY A 61 -38.75 7.08 -11.99
C GLY A 61 -37.77 5.91 -11.76
N GLY A 62 -38.28 4.72 -11.49
CA GLY A 62 -37.50 3.55 -11.10
C GLY A 62 -36.62 3.01 -12.20
N LEU A 63 -37.15 2.95 -13.43
CA LEU A 63 -36.42 2.41 -14.58
C LEU A 63 -35.19 3.28 -14.91
N ILE A 64 -35.36 4.61 -14.95
CA ILE A 64 -34.29 5.57 -15.24
C ILE A 64 -33.24 5.54 -14.14
N THR A 65 -33.67 5.64 -12.88
CA THR A 65 -32.77 5.70 -11.72
C THR A 65 -32.00 4.39 -11.55
N GLY A 66 -32.66 3.25 -11.70
CA GLY A 66 -32.01 1.94 -11.59
C GLY A 66 -31.04 1.67 -12.74
N THR A 67 -31.37 2.09 -13.97
CA THR A 67 -30.44 2.00 -15.11
C THR A 67 -29.20 2.87 -14.88
N PHE A 68 -29.38 4.09 -14.35
CA PHE A 68 -28.25 4.95 -13.99
C PHE A 68 -27.39 4.33 -12.89
N LEU A 69 -28.00 3.75 -11.85
CA LEU A 69 -27.29 3.08 -10.77
C LEU A 69 -26.48 1.86 -11.27
N LEU A 70 -27.04 1.09 -12.22
CA LEU A 70 -26.33 0.01 -12.90
C LEU A 70 -25.14 0.53 -13.71
N ALA A 71 -25.30 1.63 -14.45
CA ALA A 71 -24.21 2.23 -15.21
C ALA A 71 -23.06 2.67 -14.30
N VAL A 72 -23.36 3.29 -13.15
CA VAL A 72 -22.37 3.65 -12.13
C VAL A 72 -21.69 2.39 -11.57
N THR A 73 -22.45 1.32 -11.32
CA THR A 73 -21.89 0.05 -10.81
C THR A 73 -20.92 -0.57 -11.81
N VAL A 74 -21.26 -0.57 -13.10
CA VAL A 74 -20.36 -1.04 -14.18
C VAL A 74 -19.11 -0.18 -14.27
N LEU A 75 -19.24 1.15 -14.13
CA LEU A 75 -18.10 2.04 -14.10
C LEU A 75 -17.17 1.73 -12.92
N LEU A 76 -17.71 1.57 -11.71
CA LEU A 76 -16.93 1.21 -10.52
C LEU A 76 -16.25 -0.15 -10.68
N PHE A 77 -16.91 -1.11 -11.33
CA PHE A 77 -16.31 -2.41 -11.68
C PHE A 77 -15.10 -2.27 -12.59
N ILE A 78 -15.21 -1.44 -13.63
CA ILE A 78 -14.11 -1.17 -14.55
C ILE A 78 -12.95 -0.51 -13.79
N VAL A 79 -13.23 0.54 -13.00
CA VAL A 79 -12.21 1.24 -12.19
C VAL A 79 -11.49 0.29 -11.24
N SER A 80 -12.24 -0.58 -10.54
CA SER A 80 -11.68 -1.60 -9.63
C SER A 80 -10.71 -2.56 -10.33
N ARG A 81 -10.87 -2.81 -11.63
CA ARG A 81 -9.96 -3.67 -12.41
C ARG A 81 -8.78 -2.92 -13.02
N ILE A 82 -8.94 -1.64 -13.32
CA ILE A 82 -7.89 -0.82 -13.95
C ILE A 82 -6.91 -0.27 -12.90
N ALA A 83 -7.42 0.27 -11.79
CA ALA A 83 -6.61 0.86 -10.72
C ALA A 83 -5.44 -0.03 -10.25
N PRO A 84 -5.64 -1.32 -9.92
CA PRO A 84 -4.54 -2.16 -9.46
C PRO A 84 -3.50 -2.42 -10.56
N ARG A 85 -3.90 -2.47 -11.85
CA ARG A 85 -2.95 -2.65 -12.96
C ARG A 85 -2.07 -1.43 -13.17
N ILE A 86 -2.64 -0.25 -12.98
CA ILE A 86 -1.91 1.00 -13.03
C ILE A 86 -0.90 1.04 -11.87
N ALA A 87 -1.31 0.67 -10.65
CA ALA A 87 -0.41 0.57 -9.49
C ALA A 87 0.77 -0.39 -9.76
N LEU A 88 0.51 -1.58 -10.33
CA LEU A 88 1.56 -2.52 -10.71
C LEU A 88 2.55 -1.91 -11.72
N LYS A 89 2.05 -1.19 -12.73
CA LYS A 89 2.91 -0.53 -13.72
C LYS A 89 3.79 0.55 -13.10
N TYR A 90 3.25 1.32 -12.15
CA TYR A 90 4.01 2.33 -11.42
C TYR A 90 5.07 1.70 -10.51
N ALA A 91 4.73 0.64 -9.76
CA ALA A 91 5.68 -0.10 -8.93
C ALA A 91 6.86 -0.64 -9.76
N LEU A 92 6.60 -1.17 -10.96
CA LEU A 92 7.65 -1.66 -11.86
C LEU A 92 8.56 -0.56 -12.44
N SER A 93 8.06 0.66 -12.54
CA SER A 93 8.81 1.82 -13.07
C SER A 93 9.59 2.60 -12.02
N SER A 94 9.37 2.31 -10.74
CA SER A 94 9.95 3.07 -9.63
C SER A 94 11.41 2.69 -9.37
N PRO A 95 12.24 3.61 -8.85
CA PRO A 95 13.64 3.32 -8.50
C PRO A 95 13.72 2.13 -7.53
N LYS A 96 14.52 1.13 -7.88
CA LYS A 96 14.64 -0.16 -7.17
C LYS A 96 15.64 -0.08 -6.03
N GLU A 97 15.55 0.98 -5.26
CA GLU A 97 16.49 1.32 -4.21
C GLU A 97 15.74 1.65 -2.92
N ALA A 98 16.21 1.10 -1.81
CA ALA A 98 15.81 1.49 -0.47
C ALA A 98 16.98 2.20 0.20
N TYR A 99 16.73 3.41 0.70
CA TYR A 99 17.64 4.12 1.59
C TYR A 99 16.99 4.18 2.97
N ILE A 100 17.66 3.66 3.97
CA ILE A 100 17.24 3.73 5.37
C ILE A 100 18.25 4.61 6.08
N ALA A 101 17.80 5.77 6.53
CA ALA A 101 18.58 6.73 7.32
C ALA A 101 18.03 6.80 8.75
N ASP A 102 18.77 7.48 9.62
CA ASP A 102 18.40 7.76 11.02
C ASP A 102 17.09 8.58 11.18
N ASN A 103 16.70 9.32 10.15
CA ASN A 103 15.58 10.26 10.20
C ASN A 103 14.44 9.93 9.23
N GLY A 104 14.58 8.87 8.43
CA GLY A 104 13.57 8.48 7.46
C GLY A 104 14.02 7.45 6.44
N ILE A 105 13.08 7.08 5.59
CA ILE A 105 13.23 6.04 4.59
C ILE A 105 12.92 6.62 3.22
N ILE A 106 13.72 6.27 2.22
CA ILE A 106 13.37 6.46 0.81
C ILE A 106 13.15 5.09 0.20
N TYR A 107 11.93 4.82 -0.25
CA TYR A 107 11.56 3.53 -0.85
C TYR A 107 10.63 3.78 -2.04
N GLU A 108 10.90 3.12 -3.17
CA GLU A 108 10.13 3.28 -4.43
C GLU A 108 10.01 4.75 -4.91
N GLY A 109 11.01 5.58 -4.62
CA GLY A 109 11.01 7.01 -4.98
C GLY A 109 10.13 7.88 -4.09
N ALA A 110 9.49 7.32 -3.06
CA ALA A 110 8.77 8.05 -2.02
C ALA A 110 9.64 8.24 -0.78
N VAL A 111 9.48 9.38 -0.10
CA VAL A 111 10.22 9.73 1.12
C VAL A 111 9.29 9.66 2.32
N TYR A 112 9.68 8.89 3.32
CA TYR A 112 8.94 8.60 4.54
C TYR A 112 9.74 9.07 5.76
N PRO A 113 9.54 10.31 6.23
CA PRO A 113 10.22 10.81 7.42
C PRO A 113 9.69 10.14 8.69
N PHE A 114 10.56 9.79 9.63
CA PHE A 114 10.15 9.20 10.92
C PHE A 114 9.37 10.19 11.79
N HIS A 115 9.71 11.47 11.69
CA HIS A 115 8.95 12.53 12.33
C HIS A 115 8.73 13.69 11.36
N SER A 116 7.46 14.02 11.16
CA SER A 116 7.00 15.17 10.39
C SER A 116 5.73 15.74 11.03
N PHE A 117 5.37 16.95 10.64
CA PHE A 117 4.18 17.63 11.17
C PHE A 117 2.89 16.80 11.02
N LEU A 118 2.79 15.98 9.96
CA LEU A 118 1.60 15.16 9.67
C LEU A 118 1.82 13.66 9.84
N MET A 119 3.04 13.20 10.13
CA MET A 119 3.40 11.79 10.11
C MET A 119 4.38 11.47 11.23
N ARG A 120 4.12 10.39 11.95
CA ARG A 120 5.02 9.86 12.98
C ARG A 120 5.19 8.36 12.76
N MET A 121 6.42 7.87 12.79
CA MET A 121 6.71 6.45 12.88
C MET A 121 6.37 5.97 14.29
N ASP A 122 5.64 4.87 14.37
CA ASP A 122 5.25 4.25 15.62
C ASP A 122 6.21 3.11 15.99
N GLU A 123 6.55 2.24 15.04
CA GLU A 123 7.34 1.03 15.32
C GLU A 123 8.03 0.47 14.08
N ALA A 124 9.21 -0.15 14.26
CA ALA A 124 9.88 -0.96 13.24
C ALA A 124 9.94 -2.44 13.68
N LYS A 125 9.36 -3.35 12.89
CA LYS A 125 9.34 -4.80 13.15
C LYS A 125 10.06 -5.56 12.05
N PHE A 126 10.95 -6.48 12.43
CA PHE A 126 11.51 -7.46 11.50
C PHE A 126 10.61 -8.70 11.47
N GLN A 127 10.00 -8.97 10.31
CA GLN A 127 9.18 -10.15 10.09
C GLN A 127 9.96 -11.17 9.27
N GLU A 128 10.45 -12.18 9.98
CA GLU A 128 11.04 -13.36 9.37
C GLU A 128 9.92 -14.19 8.75
N THR A 129 9.95 -14.33 7.43
CA THR A 129 8.92 -15.09 6.73
C THR A 129 9.45 -16.49 6.46
N GLU A 130 8.86 -17.52 7.06
CA GLU A 130 9.26 -18.90 6.82
C GLU A 130 8.98 -19.33 5.36
N GLY A 131 9.99 -19.90 4.68
CA GLY A 131 9.84 -20.55 3.38
C GLY A 131 10.57 -19.85 2.22
N LYS A 132 9.91 -19.72 1.05
CA LYS A 132 10.48 -19.09 -0.17
C LYS A 132 10.36 -17.56 -0.21
N LYS A 133 9.79 -16.94 0.82
CA LYS A 133 9.55 -15.50 0.88
C LYS A 133 10.78 -14.79 1.48
N PRO A 134 11.23 -13.66 0.94
CA PRO A 134 12.28 -12.86 1.57
C PRO A 134 11.77 -12.30 2.90
N SER A 135 12.65 -12.23 3.90
CA SER A 135 12.42 -11.53 5.16
C SER A 135 12.07 -10.06 4.90
N VAL A 136 11.18 -9.47 5.71
CA VAL A 136 10.65 -8.11 5.48
C VAL A 136 10.87 -7.25 6.72
N LEU A 137 11.27 -6.01 6.52
CA LEU A 137 11.33 -4.99 7.56
C LEU A 137 10.08 -4.09 7.43
N VAL A 138 9.22 -4.14 8.44
CA VAL A 138 7.92 -3.46 8.47
C VAL A 138 8.02 -2.22 9.33
N PHE A 139 7.84 -1.05 8.73
CA PHE A 139 7.77 0.23 9.45
C PHE A 139 6.32 0.69 9.54
N SER A 140 5.81 0.86 10.75
CA SER A 140 4.46 1.34 11.04
C SER A 140 4.48 2.84 11.26
N PHE A 141 3.59 3.56 10.59
CA PHE A 141 3.44 5.01 10.67
C PHE A 141 2.00 5.37 10.98
N THR A 142 1.82 6.45 11.73
CA THR A 142 0.54 7.13 11.91
C THR A 142 0.57 8.46 11.17
N GLN A 143 -0.30 8.60 10.17
CA GLN A 143 -0.52 9.85 9.46
C GLN A 143 -1.80 10.55 9.95
N SER A 144 -1.72 11.86 10.15
CA SER A 144 -2.89 12.69 10.40
C SER A 144 -3.55 13.09 9.07
N VAL A 145 -4.75 12.57 8.82
CA VAL A 145 -5.56 12.84 7.64
C VAL A 145 -6.73 13.76 8.06
N GLY A 146 -6.54 15.07 7.93
CA GLY A 146 -7.51 16.07 8.39
C GLY A 146 -7.39 16.44 9.88
N LEU A 147 -8.40 17.12 10.43
CA LEU A 147 -8.34 17.74 11.77
C LEU A 147 -8.27 16.75 12.94
N CYS A 148 -8.72 15.49 12.78
CA CYS A 148 -8.79 14.52 13.89
C CYS A 148 -8.62 13.04 13.50
N ILE A 149 -8.40 12.68 12.22
CA ILE A 149 -8.31 11.27 11.83
C ILE A 149 -6.85 10.85 11.77
N ARG A 150 -6.47 9.87 12.57
CA ARG A 150 -5.16 9.21 12.49
C ARG A 150 -5.33 7.91 11.72
N SER A 151 -4.68 7.82 10.56
CA SER A 151 -4.67 6.60 9.75
C SER A 151 -3.32 5.91 9.94
N PRO A 152 -3.27 4.73 10.57
CA PRO A 152 -2.08 3.91 10.57
C PRO A 152 -1.85 3.33 9.15
N PHE A 153 -0.61 3.30 8.71
CA PHE A 153 -0.19 2.57 7.51
C PHE A 153 1.19 1.97 7.74
N SER A 154 1.48 0.86 7.07
CA SER A 154 2.75 0.15 7.20
C SER A 154 3.47 0.07 5.86
N ILE A 155 4.79 0.21 5.90
CA ILE A 155 5.67 0.05 4.73
C ILE A 155 6.47 -1.22 4.92
N GLU A 156 6.41 -2.09 3.93
CA GLU A 156 7.10 -3.37 3.90
C GLU A 156 8.32 -3.27 3.00
N ILE A 157 9.53 -3.32 3.58
CA ILE A 157 10.79 -3.25 2.84
C ILE A 157 11.41 -4.65 2.82
N PRO A 158 11.55 -5.29 1.64
CA PRO A 158 12.13 -6.61 1.55
C PRO A 158 13.62 -6.57 1.90
N VAL A 159 14.10 -7.47 2.74
CA VAL A 159 15.50 -7.54 3.14
C VAL A 159 16.26 -8.44 2.15
N PRO A 160 17.34 -7.95 1.52
CA PRO A 160 18.14 -8.77 0.64
C PRO A 160 18.85 -9.90 1.41
N ARG A 161 19.09 -11.03 0.74
CA ARG A 161 19.75 -12.19 1.36
C ARG A 161 21.14 -11.83 1.87
N GLY A 162 21.41 -12.15 3.13
CA GLY A 162 22.68 -11.84 3.80
C GLY A 162 22.71 -10.53 4.58
N GLU A 163 21.68 -9.69 4.48
CA GLU A 163 21.55 -8.43 5.25
C GLU A 163 20.57 -8.56 6.44
N GLU A 164 20.14 -9.78 6.77
CA GLU A 164 19.16 -10.06 7.82
C GLU A 164 19.64 -9.62 9.21
N ASP A 165 20.92 -9.82 9.52
CA ASP A 165 21.52 -9.37 10.79
C ASP A 165 21.59 -7.85 10.91
N LYS A 166 21.64 -7.15 9.78
CA LYS A 166 21.61 -5.69 9.73
C LYS A 166 20.17 -5.19 9.90
N ALA A 167 19.22 -5.84 9.24
CA ALA A 167 17.79 -5.55 9.42
C ALA A 167 17.31 -5.79 10.86
N ARG A 168 17.73 -6.89 11.51
CA ARG A 168 17.42 -7.15 12.94
C ARG A 168 17.99 -6.07 13.87
N ARG A 169 19.16 -5.53 13.55
CA ARG A 169 19.77 -4.43 14.33
C ARG A 169 18.96 -3.14 14.20
N ILE A 170 18.55 -2.80 12.98
CA ILE A 170 17.71 -1.61 12.71
C ILE A 170 16.36 -1.74 13.44
N ALA A 171 15.68 -2.89 13.34
CA ALA A 171 14.40 -3.11 14.03
C ALA A 171 14.49 -2.92 15.57
N LYS A 172 15.61 -3.33 16.18
CA LYS A 172 15.85 -3.15 17.61
C LYS A 172 16.17 -1.71 18.01
N GLN A 173 16.82 -0.96 17.13
CA GLN A 173 17.22 0.42 17.38
C GLN A 173 16.05 1.40 17.23
N GLU A 174 15.14 1.12 16.30
CA GLU A 174 13.98 1.97 15.96
C GLU A 174 12.67 1.52 16.63
N SER A 175 12.73 0.58 17.59
CA SER A 175 11.61 0.27 18.49
C SER A 175 11.61 1.26 19.66
N PHE A 176 10.83 2.33 19.53
CA PHE A 176 10.66 3.38 20.55
C PHE A 176 9.69 2.98 21.67
#